data_AF-A0A8C7U2S0-F1
#
_entry.id   AF-A0A8C7U2S0-F1
#
_cell.length_a   1.000
_cell.length_b   1.000
_cell.length_c   1.000
_cell.angle_alpha   90.00
_cell.angle_beta   90.00
_cell.angle_gamma   90.00
#
_symmetry.space_group_name_H-M   'P 1'
#
loop_
_entity.id
_entity.type
_entity.pdbx_description
1 polymer ?
#
loop_
_entity_poly.entity_id
_entity_poly.type
_entity_poly.pdbx_seq_one_letter_code
_entity_poly.pdbx_strand_id
1 'polypeptide(L)'
;MRKRLIQVSGFLISTLGWLFVLCTMAMDYWRITQIGGQGGSFIIKVAWYWSNLWQDCFTDSTAVTNCRDFPVLWSGVRGLLMCGLTLGFFGAIFCFVGMECTYIGGGGKNKDMLLFAGSVFHFVGGKYCPWSVNFSR
;
A
#
# COMPACT_ATOMS: atom_id res chain seq x y z
N MET A 1 -12.20 -3.35 31.48
CA MET A 1 -12.86 -3.16 30.16
C MET A 1 -12.18 -2.12 29.27
N ARG A 2 -11.71 -0.98 29.79
CA ARG A 2 -11.11 0.10 28.98
C ARG A 2 -9.85 -0.28 28.18
N LYS A 3 -8.96 -1.10 28.73
CA LYS A 3 -7.70 -1.52 28.07
C LYS A 3 -7.95 -2.32 26.78
N ARG A 4 -8.80 -3.35 26.86
CA ARG A 4 -9.16 -4.20 25.71
C ARG A 4 -9.80 -3.43 24.56
N LEU A 5 -10.65 -2.46 24.87
CA LEU A 5 -11.28 -1.60 23.86
C LEU A 5 -10.24 -0.80 23.06
N ILE A 6 -9.28 -0.16 23.75
CA ILE A 6 -8.23 0.64 23.10
C ILE A 6 -7.31 -0.24 22.24
N GLN A 7 -6.97 -1.42 22.74
CA GLN A 7 -6.12 -2.37 22.04
C GLN A 7 -6.78 -2.89 20.75
N VAL A 8 -8.04 -3.31 20.83
CA VAL A 8 -8.80 -3.83 19.68
C VAL A 8 -9.08 -2.71 18.67
N SER A 9 -9.50 -1.52 19.12
CA SER A 9 -9.73 -0.40 18.20
C SER A 9 -8.46 0.04 17.50
N GLY A 10 -7.33 0.11 18.22
CA GLY A 10 -6.03 0.42 17.63
C GLY A 10 -5.59 -0.61 16.59
N PHE A 11 -5.77 -1.91 16.87
CA PHE A 11 -5.49 -2.98 15.92
C PHE A 11 -6.35 -2.88 14.66
N LEU A 12 -7.66 -2.63 14.81
CA LEU A 12 -8.59 -2.49 13.69
C LEU A 12 -8.22 -1.31 12.80
N ILE A 13 -7.96 -0.13 13.38
CA ILE A 13 -7.60 1.07 12.62
C ILE A 13 -6.29 0.86 11.88
N SER A 14 -5.27 0.29 12.54
CA SER A 14 -3.96 0.03 11.93
C SER A 14 -4.04 -0.98 10.79
N THR A 15 -4.74 -2.09 11.00
CA THR A 15 -4.88 -3.16 10.00
C THR A 15 -5.73 -2.71 8.82
N LEU A 16 -6.80 -1.94 9.07
CA LEU A 16 -7.64 -1.38 8.01
C LEU A 16 -6.86 -0.36 7.17
N GLY A 17 -6.05 0.49 7.81
CA GLY A 17 -5.15 1.41 7.10
C GLY A 17 -4.16 0.68 6.19
N TRP A 18 -3.53 -0.39 6.70
CA TRP A 18 -2.66 -1.24 5.89
C TRP A 18 -3.40 -1.91 4.72
N LEU A 19 -4.63 -2.40 4.93
CA LEU A 19 -5.46 -2.99 3.88
C LEU A 19 -5.81 -1.99 2.78
N PHE A 20 -6.18 -0.75 3.13
CA PHE A 20 -6.46 0.30 2.13
C PHE A 20 -5.26 0.62 1.26
N VAL A 21 -4.05 0.58 1.82
CA VAL A 21 -2.81 0.77 1.06
C VAL A 21 -2.60 -0.38 0.07
N LEU A 22 -2.87 -1.62 0.50
CA LEU A 22 -2.86 -2.81 -0.35
C LEU A 22 -3.86 -2.71 -1.51
N CYS A 23 -5.10 -2.32 -1.22
CA CYS A 23 -6.12 -2.11 -2.25
C CYS A 23 -5.72 -1.02 -3.23
N THR A 24 -5.16 0.09 -2.74
CA THR A 24 -4.69 1.19 -3.59
C THR A 24 -3.60 0.74 -4.55
N MET A 25 -2.67 -0.12 -4.10
CA MET A 25 -1.64 -0.72 -4.95
C MET A 25 -2.20 -1.61 -6.05
N ALA A 26 -3.30 -2.32 -5.77
CA ALA A 26 -3.98 -3.19 -6.74
C ALA A 26 -4.87 -2.42 -7.73
N MET A 27 -5.16 -1.13 -7.49
CA MET A 27 -5.94 -0.33 -8.42
C MET A 27 -5.11 0.07 -9.65
N ASP A 28 -5.70 -0.13 -10.83
CA ASP A 28 -5.09 0.22 -12.10
C ASP A 28 -5.18 1.70 -12.46
N TYR A 29 -6.03 2.49 -11.80
CA TYR A 29 -6.24 3.89 -12.20
C TYR A 29 -5.72 4.85 -11.13
N TRP A 30 -4.41 5.10 -11.11
CA TRP A 30 -3.80 6.08 -10.21
C TRP A 30 -3.86 7.49 -10.78
N ARG A 31 -3.63 7.62 -12.09
CA ARG A 31 -3.68 8.87 -12.81
C ARG A 31 -4.34 8.66 -14.16
N ILE A 32 -5.36 9.46 -14.48
CA ILE A 32 -6.06 9.42 -15.75
C ILE A 32 -5.90 10.78 -16.42
N THR A 33 -5.57 10.81 -17.72
CA THR A 33 -5.59 12.05 -18.52
C THR A 33 -6.54 11.89 -19.70
N GLN A 34 -7.32 12.95 -19.96
CA GLN A 34 -8.40 12.97 -20.94
C GLN A 34 -7.86 13.12 -22.39
N ILE A 35 -8.75 12.98 -23.38
CA ILE A 35 -8.48 13.10 -24.83
C ILE A 35 -7.56 14.30 -25.12
N GLY A 36 -6.35 14.02 -25.62
CA GLY A 36 -5.28 15.02 -25.85
C GLY A 36 -4.04 14.85 -24.96
N GLY A 37 -4.13 14.04 -23.90
CA GLY A 37 -3.01 13.45 -23.16
C GLY A 37 -1.94 14.42 -22.61
N GLN A 38 -0.81 13.84 -22.18
CA GLN A 38 0.36 14.51 -21.57
C GLN A 38 1.12 15.46 -22.54
N GLY A 39 0.71 15.51 -23.81
CA GLY A 39 1.22 16.42 -24.83
C GLY A 39 0.36 17.68 -25.05
N GLY A 40 -0.89 17.73 -24.61
CA GLY A 40 -1.76 18.87 -24.96
C GLY A 40 -2.05 18.95 -26.47
N SER A 41 -2.32 20.16 -26.99
CA SER A 41 -2.90 20.38 -28.33
C SER A 41 -2.03 19.96 -29.53
N PHE A 42 -0.86 19.35 -29.34
CA PHE A 42 0.00 18.86 -30.43
C PHE A 42 -0.26 17.40 -30.84
N ILE A 43 -1.16 16.68 -30.15
CA ILE A 43 -1.43 15.28 -30.46
C ILE A 43 -2.28 15.13 -31.73
N ILE A 44 -1.76 14.39 -32.71
CA ILE A 44 -2.38 14.14 -34.02
C ILE A 44 -3.47 13.03 -33.97
N LYS A 45 -3.55 12.24 -32.88
CA LYS A 45 -4.52 11.14 -32.70
C LYS A 45 -5.22 11.16 -31.34
N VAL A 46 -6.53 10.95 -31.31
CA VAL A 46 -7.30 10.81 -30.06
C VAL A 46 -6.82 9.55 -29.32
N ALA A 47 -6.26 9.75 -28.12
CA ALA A 47 -5.81 8.67 -27.24
C ALA A 47 -6.16 8.98 -25.78
N TRP A 48 -6.51 7.92 -25.04
CA TRP A 48 -6.82 7.94 -23.61
C TRP A 48 -5.65 7.39 -22.81
N TYR A 49 -5.07 8.16 -21.90
CA TYR A 49 -3.90 7.72 -21.14
C TYR A 49 -4.27 7.47 -19.68
N TRP A 50 -3.80 6.36 -19.14
CA TRP A 50 -3.91 6.03 -17.74
C TRP A 50 -2.60 5.41 -17.24
N SER A 51 -2.27 5.68 -15.97
CA SER A 51 -1.06 5.19 -15.31
C SER A 51 -1.46 4.47 -14.03
N ASN A 52 -0.84 3.32 -13.76
CA ASN A 52 -0.79 2.72 -12.41
C ASN A 52 0.62 2.78 -11.85
N LEU A 53 0.86 2.11 -10.72
CA LEU A 53 2.19 2.02 -10.13
C LEU A 53 3.19 1.22 -10.99
N TRP A 54 2.69 0.36 -11.88
CA TRP A 54 3.48 -0.66 -12.55
C TRP A 54 3.82 -0.33 -14.00
N GLN A 55 2.89 0.33 -14.70
CA GLN A 55 2.91 0.59 -16.12
C GLN A 55 2.14 1.87 -16.46
N ASP A 56 2.53 2.48 -17.57
CA ASP A 56 1.78 3.51 -18.26
C ASP A 56 1.09 2.89 -19.48
N CYS A 57 -0.20 3.17 -19.65
CA CYS A 57 -1.00 2.64 -20.73
C CYS A 57 -1.72 3.76 -21.48
N PHE A 58 -1.91 3.55 -22.78
CA PHE A 58 -2.78 4.40 -23.58
C PHE A 58 -3.65 3.58 -24.53
N THR A 59 -4.87 4.06 -24.76
CA THR A 59 -5.83 3.46 -25.69
C THR A 59 -6.08 4.42 -26.86
N ASP A 60 -5.75 3.98 -28.07
CA ASP A 60 -5.95 4.73 -29.30
C ASP A 60 -7.41 4.69 -29.78
N SER A 61 -7.75 5.54 -30.76
CA SER A 61 -9.08 5.57 -31.40
C SER A 61 -9.50 4.29 -32.12
N THR A 62 -8.57 3.37 -32.37
CA THR A 62 -8.85 2.01 -32.88
C THR A 62 -9.25 1.03 -31.78
N ALA A 63 -9.44 1.51 -30.54
CA ALA A 63 -9.72 0.69 -29.35
C ALA A 63 -8.61 -0.32 -29.03
N VAL A 64 -7.38 -0.06 -29.48
CA VAL A 64 -6.20 -0.84 -29.14
C VAL A 64 -5.50 -0.19 -27.95
N THR A 65 -5.26 -0.96 -26.88
CA THR A 65 -4.52 -0.51 -25.69
C THR A 65 -3.07 -0.98 -25.78
N ASN A 66 -2.15 -0.03 -25.71
CA ASN A 66 -0.71 -0.28 -25.64
C ASN A 66 -0.19 0.13 -24.26
N CYS A 67 0.51 -0.78 -23.59
CA CYS A 67 1.05 -0.57 -22.25
C CYS A 67 2.57 -0.69 -22.25
N ARG A 68 3.22 0.11 -21.39
CA ARG A 68 4.66 0.14 -21.21
C ARG A 68 5.01 0.15 -19.73
N ASP A 69 5.84 -0.80 -19.32
CA ASP A 69 6.37 -0.85 -17.95
C ASP A 69 7.33 0.31 -17.65
N PHE A 70 7.33 0.77 -16.40
CA PHE A 70 8.29 1.78 -15.94
C PHE A 70 9.72 1.21 -15.87
N PRO A 71 10.74 1.97 -16.31
CA PRO A 71 12.14 1.54 -16.24
C PRO A 71 12.69 1.48 -14.80
N VAL A 72 13.84 0.79 -14.64
CA VAL A 72 14.45 0.29 -13.39
C VAL A 72 14.59 1.27 -12.21
N LEU A 73 14.53 2.59 -12.44
CA LEU A 73 14.58 3.58 -11.35
C LEU A 73 13.42 3.40 -10.35
N TRP A 74 12.29 2.84 -10.82
CA TRP A 74 11.14 2.49 -10.00
C TRP A 74 11.32 1.20 -9.19
N SER A 75 12.36 0.41 -9.43
CA SER A 75 12.61 -0.85 -8.71
C SER A 75 12.97 -0.64 -7.25
N GLY A 76 13.73 0.42 -6.93
CA GLY A 76 14.07 0.74 -5.53
C GLY A 76 12.84 1.14 -4.71
N VAL A 77 11.97 1.97 -5.30
CA VAL A 77 10.74 2.48 -4.68
C VAL A 77 9.69 1.38 -4.55
N ARG A 78 9.51 0.56 -5.59
CA ARG A 78 8.65 -0.63 -5.56
C ARG A 78 9.16 -1.65 -4.55
N GLY A 79 10.47 -1.86 -4.46
CA GLY A 79 11.08 -2.72 -3.46
C GLY A 79 10.79 -2.25 -2.03
N LEU A 80 10.98 -0.96 -1.75
CA LEU A 80 10.66 -0.38 -0.44
C LEU A 80 9.17 -0.48 -0.10
N LEU A 81 8.29 -0.32 -1.11
CA LEU A 81 6.85 -0.53 -0.98
C LEU A 81 6.51 -1.98 -0.60
N MET A 82 7.08 -2.97 -1.30
CA MET A 82 6.88 -4.39 -0.99
C MET A 82 7.40 -4.73 0.42
N CYS A 83 8.57 -4.22 0.80
CA CYS A 83 9.13 -4.38 2.14
C CYS A 83 8.22 -3.75 3.20
N GLY A 84 7.66 -2.55 2.94
CA GLY A 84 6.69 -1.92 3.84
C GLY A 84 5.42 -2.75 4.03
N LEU A 85 4.90 -3.35 2.95
CA LEU A 85 3.72 -4.21 2.99
C LEU A 85 3.97 -5.51 3.76
N THR A 86 5.12 -6.16 3.56
CA THR A 86 5.48 -7.38 4.29
C THR A 86 5.70 -7.11 5.78
N LEU A 87 6.38 -6.02 6.12
CA LEU A 87 6.53 -5.59 7.53
C LEU A 87 5.16 -5.30 8.18
N GLY A 88 4.24 -4.66 7.44
CA GLY A 88 2.87 -4.45 7.91
C GLY A 88 2.09 -5.75 8.14
N PHE A 89 2.28 -6.75 7.27
CA PHE A 89 1.68 -8.08 7.43
C PHE A 89 2.18 -8.81 8.69
N PHE A 90 3.50 -8.85 8.90
CA PHE A 90 4.07 -9.43 10.12
C PHE A 90 3.65 -8.63 11.37
N GLY A 91 3.58 -7.30 11.26
CA GLY A 91 3.03 -6.44 12.31
C GLY A 91 1.61 -6.80 12.71
N ALA A 92 0.73 -7.07 11.73
CA ALA A 92 -0.64 -7.47 11.98
C ALA A 92 -0.73 -8.81 12.71
N ILE A 93 0.09 -9.79 12.31
CA ILE A 93 0.18 -11.10 12.98
C ILE A 93 0.64 -10.95 14.43
N PHE A 94 1.72 -10.22 14.67
CA PHE A 94 2.26 -10.03 16.03
C PHE A 94 1.29 -9.25 16.92
N CYS A 95 0.63 -8.22 16.39
CA CYS A 95 -0.44 -7.53 17.10
C CYS A 95 -1.58 -8.49 17.44
N PHE A 96 -2.03 -9.32 16.49
CA PHE A 96 -3.13 -10.26 16.71
C PHE A 96 -2.83 -11.28 17.81
N VAL A 97 -1.63 -11.88 17.79
CA VAL A 97 -1.19 -12.85 18.81
C VAL A 97 -0.95 -12.18 20.16
N GLY A 98 -0.44 -10.95 20.16
CA GLY A 98 -0.17 -10.20 21.39
C GLY A 98 -1.41 -9.74 22.15
N MET A 99 -2.61 -9.75 21.55
CA MET A 99 -3.81 -9.23 22.23
C MET A 99 -4.21 -10.02 23.48
N GLU A 100 -4.73 -9.32 24.49
CA GLU A 100 -5.23 -9.98 25.71
C GLU A 100 -6.41 -10.94 25.43
N CYS A 101 -7.16 -10.71 24.35
CA CYS A 101 -8.27 -11.55 23.92
C CYS A 101 -7.85 -12.82 23.15
N THR A 102 -6.58 -12.93 22.74
CA THR A 102 -6.07 -14.10 22.00
C THR A 102 -5.44 -15.09 22.97
N TYR A 103 -5.81 -16.37 22.94
CA TYR A 103 -5.29 -17.37 23.90
C TYR A 103 -3.83 -17.80 23.63
N ILE A 104 -3.32 -17.49 22.43
CA ILE A 104 -1.97 -17.84 21.97
C ILE A 104 -0.95 -16.85 22.58
N GLY A 105 0.24 -17.31 23.00
CA GLY A 105 1.34 -16.41 23.40
C GLY A 105 1.80 -16.49 24.87
N GLY A 106 1.28 -17.41 25.68
CA GLY A 106 1.79 -17.65 27.03
C GLY A 106 1.51 -16.50 28.01
N GLY A 107 2.47 -16.18 28.88
CA GLY A 107 2.30 -15.19 29.95
C GLY A 107 2.12 -13.74 29.47
N GLY A 108 1.47 -12.90 30.28
CA GLY A 108 1.14 -11.50 29.91
C GLY A 108 2.33 -10.66 29.44
N LYS A 109 3.52 -10.85 30.03
CA LYS A 109 4.75 -10.13 29.64
C LYS A 109 5.16 -10.42 28.19
N ASN A 110 5.00 -11.66 27.72
CA ASN A 110 5.33 -12.03 26.35
C ASN A 110 4.32 -11.43 25.36
N LYS A 111 3.04 -11.41 25.74
CA LYS A 111 1.95 -10.84 24.94
C LYS A 111 2.15 -9.33 24.75
N ASP A 112 2.52 -8.62 25.82
CA ASP A 112 2.86 -7.19 25.79
C ASP A 112 4.06 -6.91 24.88
N MET A 113 5.09 -7.78 24.91
CA MET A 113 6.25 -7.66 24.03
C MET A 113 5.88 -7.91 22.56
N LEU A 114 5.01 -8.88 22.27
CA LEU A 114 4.52 -9.15 20.91
C LEU A 114 3.68 -7.99 20.38
N LEU A 115 2.80 -7.39 21.20
CA LEU A 115 2.03 -6.20 20.83
C LEU A 115 2.93 -5.02 20.51
N PHE A 116 3.94 -4.80 21.35
CA PHE A 116 4.89 -3.71 21.15
C PHE A 116 5.67 -3.91 19.85
N ALA A 117 6.22 -5.12 19.64
CA ALA A 117 6.91 -5.47 18.41
C ALA A 117 6.00 -5.28 17.19
N GLY A 118 4.79 -5.84 17.21
CA GLY A 118 3.81 -5.71 16.13
C GLY A 118 3.44 -4.25 15.83
N SER A 119 3.31 -3.42 16.87
CA SER A 119 3.04 -1.98 16.72
C SER A 119 4.22 -1.24 16.08
N VAL A 120 5.46 -1.59 16.44
CA VAL A 120 6.67 -1.05 15.80
C VAL A 120 6.72 -1.47 14.33
N PHE A 121 6.46 -2.74 14.00
CA PHE A 121 6.42 -3.20 12.62
C PHE A 121 5.34 -2.50 11.79
N HIS A 122 4.15 -2.29 12.33
CA HIS A 122 3.10 -1.50 11.67
C HIS A 122 3.50 -0.04 11.44
N PHE A 123 4.14 0.59 12.43
CA PHE A 123 4.57 1.98 12.32
C PHE A 123 5.69 2.15 11.29
N VAL A 124 6.66 1.24 11.32
CA VAL A 124 7.81 1.23 10.40
C VAL A 124 7.36 0.92 8.98
N GLY A 125 6.56 -0.14 8.77
CA GLY A 125 5.96 -0.46 7.47
C GLY A 125 5.06 0.66 6.94
N GLY A 126 4.28 1.28 7.83
CA GLY A 126 3.42 2.42 7.53
C GLY A 126 4.17 3.73 7.23
N LYS A 127 5.46 3.86 7.54
CA LYS A 127 6.31 4.99 7.12
C LYS A 127 6.90 4.77 5.73
N TYR A 128 7.37 3.56 5.46
CA TYR A 128 7.97 3.22 4.17
C TYR A 128 6.95 3.20 3.03
N CYS A 129 5.69 2.86 3.30
CA CYS A 129 4.65 2.79 2.28
C CYS A 129 4.27 4.17 1.70
N PRO A 130 3.85 5.18 2.49
CA PRO A 130 3.51 6.51 1.98
C PRO A 130 4.69 7.28 1.42
N TRP A 131 5.91 7.04 1.94
CA TRP A 131 7.12 7.63 1.37
C TRP A 131 7.39 7.10 -0.04
N SER A 132 7.19 5.79 -0.25
CA SER A 132 7.28 5.18 -1.58
C SER A 132 6.18 5.69 -2.52
N VAL A 133 4.95 5.85 -2.04
CA VAL A 133 3.83 6.37 -2.85
C VAL A 133 4.02 7.85 -3.22
N ASN A 134 4.52 8.68 -2.31
CA ASN A 134 4.81 10.10 -2.60
C ASN A 134 6.01 10.28 -3.53
N PHE A 135 7.00 9.40 -3.47
CA PHE A 135 8.11 9.42 -4.44
C PHE A 135 7.66 8.93 -5.83
N SER A 136 6.71 7.99 -5.85
CA SER A 136 6.08 7.45 -7.06
C SER A 136 5.02 8.36 -7.70
N ARG A 137 4.75 9.55 -7.17
CA ARG A 137 3.72 10.48 -7.69
C ARG A 137 4.35 11.77 -8.15
#